data_AF-A0A968SIY4-F1
#
_entry.id   AF-A0A968SIY4-F1
#
_cell.length_a   1.000
_cell.length_b   1.000
_cell.length_c   1.000
_cell.angle_alpha   90.00
_cell.angle_beta   90.00
_cell.angle_gamma   90.00
#
_symmetry.space_group_name_H-M   'P 1'
#
loop_
_entity.id
_entity.type
_entity.pdbx_description
1 polymer ?
#
loop_
_entity_poly.entity_id
_entity_poly.type
_entity_poly.pdbx_seq_one_letter_code
_entity_poly.pdbx_strand_id
1 'polypeptide(L)' 'MSMGNWLRISYDRSDYLIDLDRISAFCHSPNGKLTFWLPESSIPVIISPQSDPESYNKVMNFIKQKTGQSFLE' A
#
# COMPACT_ATOMS: atom_id res chain seq x y z
N MET A 1 19.73 5.03 9.72
CA MET A 1 19.23 3.67 9.42
C MET A 1 17.73 3.74 9.46
N SER A 2 17.07 3.86 8.30
CA SER A 2 15.60 3.74 8.29
C SER A 2 15.28 2.28 8.61
N MET A 3 14.48 2.03 9.65
CA MET A 3 13.71 0.79 9.65
C MET A 3 12.93 0.80 8.33
N GLY A 4 13.13 -0.23 7.49
CA GLY A 4 12.43 -0.29 6.20
C GLY A 4 10.93 -0.16 6.43
N ASN A 5 10.21 0.46 5.50
CA ASN A 5 8.77 0.63 5.59
C ASN A 5 8.04 -0.69 5.32
N TRP A 6 8.28 -1.68 6.20
CA TRP A 6 7.76 -3.03 6.08
C TRP A 6 6.30 -3.10 6.50
N LEU A 7 5.49 -3.70 5.64
CA LEU A 7 4.07 -3.90 5.85
C LEU A 7 3.73 -5.38 5.73
N ARG A 8 3.05 -5.93 6.74
CA ARG A 8 2.42 -7.24 6.62
C ARG A 8 0.99 -7.05 6.12
N ILE A 9 0.62 -7.72 5.03
CA ILE A 9 -0.73 -7.75 4.48
C ILE A 9 -1.15 -9.20 4.29
N SER A 10 -2.35 -9.54 4.76
CA SER A 10 -3.03 -10.78 4.38
C SER A 10 -3.88 -10.48 3.15
N TYR A 11 -3.52 -11.06 2.00
CA TYR A 11 -4.24 -10.83 0.75
C TYR A 11 -4.46 -12.15 0.02
N ASP A 12 -5.71 -12.36 -0.41
CA ASP A 12 -6.20 -13.65 -0.90
C ASP A 12 -5.96 -14.77 0.13
N ARG A 13 -5.09 -15.74 -0.16
CA ARG A 13 -4.77 -16.87 0.75
C ARG A 13 -3.36 -16.83 1.32
N SER A 14 -2.67 -15.69 1.17
CA SER A 14 -1.26 -15.56 1.52
C SER A 14 -1.01 -14.35 2.39
N ASP A 15 -0.03 -14.49 3.28
CA ASP A 15 0.55 -13.38 4.01
C ASP A 15 1.78 -12.87 3.26
N TYR A 16 1.77 -11.59 2.94
CA TYR A 16 2.88 -10.90 2.31
C TYR A 16 3.59 -10.01 3.34
N LEU A 17 4.92 -10.03 3.31
CA LEU A 17 5.75 -9.04 3.98
C LEU A 17 6.38 -8.16 2.90
N ILE A 18 5.91 -6.92 2.81
CA ILE A 18 6.15 -6.02 1.67
C ILE A 18 7.05 -4.88 2.13
N ASP A 19 8.12 -4.62 1.38
CA ASP A 19 8.96 -3.43 1.53
C ASP A 19 8.35 -2.30 0.70
N LEU A 20 7.68 -1.34 1.35
CA LEU A 20 7.02 -0.23 0.66
C LEU A 20 7.99 0.69 -0.09
N ASP A 21 9.27 0.74 0.32
CA ASP A 21 10.28 1.57 -0.37
C ASP A 21 10.62 1.06 -1.78
N ARG A 22 10.23 -0.18 -2.12
CA ARG A 22 10.43 -0.77 -3.46
C ARG A 22 9.20 -0.65 -4.37
N ILE A 23 8.10 -0.10 -3.88
CA ILE A 23 6.87 0.08 -4.66
C ILE A 23 6.97 1.39 -5.43
N SER A 24 6.89 1.33 -6.75
CA SER A 24 7.07 2.48 -7.64
C SER A 24 5.76 3.17 -8.04
N ALA A 25 4.61 2.53 -7.82
CA ALA A 25 3.32 3.06 -8.23
C ALA A 25 2.19 2.68 -7.25
N PHE A 26 1.31 3.65 -6.99
CA PHE A 26 0.08 3.49 -6.23
C PHE A 26 -1.09 4.07 -7.03
N CYS A 27 -2.19 3.35 -7.09
CA CYS A 27 -3.43 3.77 -7.74
C CYS A 27 -4.53 3.90 -6.69
N HIS A 28 -5.05 5.11 -6.50
CA HIS A 28 -6.23 5.37 -5.67
C HIS A 28 -7.44 5.53 -6.58
N SER A 29 -8.43 4.65 -6.41
CA SER A 29 -9.61 4.63 -7.26
C SER A 29 -10.78 5.36 -6.61
N PRO A 30 -11.76 5.89 -7.39
CA PRO A 30 -12.87 6.67 -6.84
C PRO A 30 -13.74 5.94 -5.80
N ASN A 31 -13.72 4.61 -5.78
CA ASN A 31 -14.42 3.80 -4.77
C ASN A 31 -13.63 3.66 -3.45
N GLY A 32 -12.51 4.37 -3.30
CA GLY A 32 -11.66 4.36 -2.11
C GLY A 32 -10.70 3.19 -2.01
N LYS A 33 -10.60 2.31 -3.02
CA LYS A 33 -9.60 1.24 -3.03
C LYS A 33 -8.24 1.77 -3.47
N LEU A 34 -7.21 1.32 -2.76
CA LEU A 34 -5.82 1.51 -3.13
C LEU A 34 -5.28 0.23 -3.76
N THR A 35 -4.65 0.34 -4.92
CA THR A 35 -4.00 -0.76 -5.62
C THR A 35 -2.53 -0.45 -5.83
N PHE A 36 -1.66 -1.43 -5.59
CA PHE A 36 -0.25 -1.39 -5.92
C PHE A 36 0.24 -2.77 -6.33
N TRP A 37 1.44 -2.88 -6.90
CA TRP A 37 1.96 -4.14 -7.43
C TRP A 37 3.24 -4.52 -6.72
N LEU A 38 3.40 -5.82 -6.48
CA LEU A 38 4.65 -6.35 -5.92
C LEU A 38 5.79 -6.15 -6.94
N PRO A 39 7.02 -5.81 -6.50
CA PRO A 39 8.15 -5.63 -7.41
C PRO A 39 8.38 -6.87 -8.28
N GLU A 40 8.69 -6.67 -9.56
CA GLU A 40 8.94 -7.75 -10.53
C GLU A 40 7.76 -8.73 -10.72
N SER A 41 6.55 -8.35 -10.31
CA SER A 41 5.36 -9.18 -10.37
C SER A 41 4.16 -8.40 -10.91
N SER A 42 3.28 -9.10 -11.63
CA SER A 42 1.99 -8.56 -12.06
C SER A 42 0.90 -8.69 -11.00
N ILE A 43 1.22 -9.20 -9.80
CA ILE A 43 0.23 -9.42 -8.73
C ILE A 43 -0.18 -8.06 -8.13
N PRO A 44 -1.46 -7.65 -8.28
CA PRO A 44 -1.97 -6.48 -7.59
C PRO A 44 -2.29 -6.83 -6.14
N VAL A 45 -1.93 -5.93 -5.23
CA VAL A 45 -2.42 -5.91 -3.86
C VAL A 45 -3.46 -4.80 -3.77
N ILE A 46 -4.67 -5.17 -3.38
CA ILE A 46 -5.81 -4.25 -3.30
C ILE A 46 -6.25 -4.17 -1.85
N ILE A 47 -6.17 -2.98 -1.27
CA ILE A 47 -6.64 -2.70 0.09
C ILE A 47 -7.66 -1.57 0.08
N SER A 48 -8.58 -1.60 1.04
CA SER A 48 -9.58 -0.55 1.22
C SER A 48 -9.77 -0.23 2.70
N PRO A 49 -10.33 0.96 3.01
CA PRO A 49 -10.64 1.34 4.39
C PRO A 49 -11.58 0.35 5.10
N GLN A 50 -12.41 -0.39 4.36
CA GLN A 50 -13.39 -1.33 4.90
C GLN A 50 -12.80 -2.72 5.14
N SER A 51 -11.87 -3.19 4.29
CA SER A 51 -11.31 -4.54 4.38
C SER A 51 -10.10 -4.61 5.32
N ASP A 52 -9.23 -3.60 5.27
CA ASP A 52 -8.00 -3.54 6.05
C ASP A 52 -7.64 -2.06 6.33
N PRO A 53 -8.34 -1.43 7.29
CA PRO A 53 -8.14 -0.01 7.61
C PRO A 53 -6.73 0.29 8.11
N GLU A 54 -6.09 -0.64 8.81
CA GLU A 54 -4.76 -0.43 9.38
C GLU A 54 -3.71 -0.37 8.27
N SER A 55 -3.66 -1.38 7.40
CA SER A 55 -2.72 -1.38 6.27
C SER A 55 -3.02 -0.23 5.33
N TYR A 56 -4.29 0.06 5.06
CA TYR A 56 -4.69 1.20 4.23
C TYR A 56 -4.10 2.51 4.76
N ASN A 57 -4.30 2.81 6.05
CA ASN A 57 -3.78 4.03 6.66
C ASN A 57 -2.24 4.08 6.67
N LYS A 58 -1.57 2.94 6.89
CA LYS A 58 -0.09 2.87 6.82
C LYS A 58 0.41 3.23 5.43
N VAL A 59 -0.18 2.66 4.38
CA VAL A 59 0.24 2.95 3.00
C VAL A 59 -0.07 4.41 2.63
N MET A 60 -1.24 4.93 2.99
CA MET A 60 -1.58 6.34 2.75
C MET A 60 -0.59 7.29 3.44
N ASN A 61 -0.24 7.01 4.70
CA ASN A 61 0.75 7.79 5.45
C ASN A 61 2.14 7.69 4.80
N PHE A 62 2.55 6.50 4.37
CA PHE A 62 3.82 6.31 3.65
C PHE A 62 3.85 7.14 2.36
N ILE A 63 2.81 7.10 1.54
CA ILE A 63 2.72 7.88 0.29
C ILE A 63 2.86 9.38 0.59
N LYS A 64 2.14 9.88 1.59
CA LYS A 64 2.20 11.29 2.00
C LYS A 64 3.60 11.68 2.48
N GLN A 65 4.23 10.85 3.31
CA GLN A 65 5.58 11.11 3.81
C GLN A 65 6.65 11.05 2.70
N LYS A 66 6.51 10.14 1.73
CA LYS A 66 7.49 9.92 0.67
C LYS A 66 7.36 10.90 -0.49
N THR A 67 6.13 11.27 -0.85
CA THR A 67 5.83 12.04 -2.08
C THR A 67 5.24 13.41 -1.82
N GLY A 68 4.77 13.68 -0.60
CA GLY A 68 4.01 14.89 -0.26
C GLY A 68 2.56 14.90 -0.77
N GLN A 69 2.12 13.88 -1.52
CA GLN A 69 0.77 13.80 -2.08
C GLN A 69 -0.23 13.22 -1.08
N SER A 70 -1.48 13.67 -1.15
CA SER A 70 -2.63 13.08 -0.44
C SER A 70 -3.71 12.78 -1.47
N PHE A 71 -4.26 11.55 -1.43
CA PHE A 71 -5.44 11.21 -2.22
C PHE A 71 -6.76 11.62 -1.53
N LEU A 72 -6.66 12.11 -0.29
CA LEU A 72 -7.78 12.66 0.47
C LEU A 72 -7.57 14.17 0.53
N GLU A 73 -8.46 14.93 -0.11
CA GLU A 73 -8.55 16.39 0.02
C GLU A 73 -9.16 16.79 1.38
#